data_AF-A0A7R7GIF3-F1
#
_entry.id   AF-A0A7R7GIF3-F1
#
_cell.length_a   1.000
_cell.length_b   1.000
_cell.length_c   1.000
_cell.angle_alpha   90.00
_cell.angle_beta   90.00
_cell.angle_gamma   90.00
#
_symmetry.space_group_name_H-M   'P 1'
#
loop_
_entity.id
_entity.type
_entity.pdbx_description
1 polymer ?
#
loop_
_entity_poly.entity_id
_entity_poly.type
_entity_poly.pdbx_seq_one_letter_code
_entity_poly.pdbx_strand_id
1 'polypeptide(L)' 'MNATQPEPTYTITFPGEQPMTLPRGQIQSPSLLKAIAYIEQEPACSGLTLDNGIEINIA' A
#
# COMPACT_ATOMS: atom_id res chain seq x y z
N MET A 1 -19.03 -14.18 -16.07
CA MET A 1 -18.24 -14.75 -14.96
C MET A 1 -17.37 -13.63 -14.44
N ASN A 2 -17.78 -12.90 -13.39
CA ASN A 2 -16.92 -11.86 -12.82
C ASN A 2 -15.92 -12.55 -11.90
N ALA A 3 -14.72 -12.80 -12.42
CA ALA A 3 -13.59 -13.03 -11.56
C ALA A 3 -13.37 -11.73 -10.80
N THR A 4 -13.85 -11.65 -9.55
CA THR A 4 -13.45 -10.62 -8.61
C THR A 4 -11.94 -10.75 -8.50
N GLN A 5 -11.20 -9.91 -9.21
CA GLN A 5 -9.75 -9.88 -9.09
C GLN A 5 -9.46 -9.65 -7.60
N PRO A 6 -8.58 -10.44 -6.97
CA PRO A 6 -8.25 -10.24 -5.57
C PRO A 6 -7.76 -8.80 -5.40
N GLU A 7 -8.34 -8.06 -4.46
CA GLU A 7 -7.89 -6.71 -4.17
C GLU A 7 -6.41 -6.77 -3.76
N PRO A 8 -5.55 -5.91 -4.33
CA PRO A 8 -4.14 -5.88 -3.94
C PRO A 8 -4.02 -5.55 -2.45
N THR A 9 -3.22 -6.36 -1.76
CA THR A 9 -2.85 -6.16 -0.35
C THR A 9 -1.55 -5.38 -0.26
N TYR A 10 -1.48 -4.51 0.74
CA TYR A 10 -0.32 -3.67 0.99
C TYR A 10 0.15 -3.86 2.42
N THR A 11 1.45 -4.04 2.59
CA THR A 11 2.12 -4.03 3.89
C THR A 11 2.59 -2.62 4.18
N ILE A 12 2.05 -2.02 5.24
CA ILE A 12 2.36 -0.67 5.70
C ILE A 12 3.14 -0.78 7.01
N THR A 13 4.35 -0.24 7.05
CA THR A 13 5.19 -0.19 8.25
C THR A 13 5.27 1.25 8.73
N PHE A 14 4.77 1.52 9.93
CA PHE A 14 4.93 2.83 10.57
C PHE A 14 6.21 2.84 11.41
N PRO A 15 6.90 3.99 11.51
CA PRO A 15 8.14 4.09 12.27
C PRO A 15 7.87 3.84 13.76
N GLY A 16 8.49 2.79 14.31
CA GLY A 16 8.30 2.39 15.70
C GLY A 16 7.11 1.47 15.96
N GLU A 17 6.35 1.09 14.93
CA GLU A 17 5.26 0.11 15.01
C GLU A 17 5.55 -1.15 14.20
N GLN A 18 4.73 -2.18 14.39
CA GLN A 18 4.81 -3.40 13.58
C GLN A 18 4.19 -3.19 12.20
N PRO A 19 4.72 -3.84 11.15
CA PRO A 19 4.13 -3.81 9.82
C PRO A 19 2.71 -4.42 9.83
N MET A 20 1.77 -3.70 9.22
CA MET A 20 0.37 -4.10 9.08
C MET A 20 0.06 -4.39 7.62
N THR A 21 -0.50 -5.58 7.33
CA THR A 21 -0.92 -5.92 5.97
C THR A 21 -2.42 -5.77 5.83
N LEU A 22 -2.85 -4.89 4.93
CA LEU A 22 -4.25 -4.51 4.76
C LEU A 22 -4.61 -4.49 3.26
N PRO A 23 -5.83 -4.91 2.88
CA PRO A 23 -6.30 -4.75 1.51
C PRO A 23 -6.55 -3.28 1.20
N ARG A 24 -6.39 -2.88 -0.07
CA ARG A 24 -6.61 -1.50 -0.53
C ARG A 24 -7.90 -0.89 0.00
N GLY A 25 -9.02 -1.62 -0.05
CA GLY A 25 -10.33 -1.13 0.39
C GLY A 25 -10.42 -0.75 1.88
N GLN A 26 -9.50 -1.22 2.74
CA GLN A 26 -9.47 -0.86 4.16
C GLN A 26 -8.61 0.37 4.47
N ILE A 27 -7.82 0.84 3.50
CA ILE A 27 -6.88 1.95 3.69
C ILE A 27 -7.63 3.27 3.50
N GLN A 28 -7.89 3.99 4.59
CA GLN A 28 -8.63 5.26 4.57
C GLN A 28 -7.73 6.49 4.62
N SER A 29 -6.44 6.32 4.85
CA SER A 29 -5.51 7.44 4.94
C SER A 29 -5.18 7.99 3.56
N PRO A 30 -5.41 9.30 3.29
CA PRO A 30 -5.18 9.88 1.97
C PRO A 30 -3.70 9.82 1.55
N SER A 31 -2.76 9.94 2.49
CA SER A 31 -1.33 9.81 2.19
C SER A 31 -0.96 8.40 1.74
N LEU A 32 -1.53 7.39 2.38
CA LEU A 32 -1.31 5.98 2.01
C LEU A 32 -1.96 5.66 0.66
N LEU A 33 -3.18 6.14 0.42
CA LEU A 33 -3.85 5.99 -0.86
C LEU A 33 -3.08 6.66 -2.01
N LYS A 34 -2.49 7.82 -1.77
CA LYS A 34 -1.65 8.53 -2.75
C LYS A 34 -0.39 7.74 -3.06
N ALA A 35 0.27 7.18 -2.04
CA ALA A 35 1.43 6.32 -2.22
C ALA A 35 1.10 5.04 -3.00
N ILE A 36 -0.01 4.38 -2.65
CA ILE A 36 -0.50 3.19 -3.35
C ILE A 36 -0.80 3.50 -4.82
N ALA A 37 -1.48 4.61 -5.09
CA ALA A 37 -1.75 5.04 -6.46
C ALA A 37 -0.47 5.34 -7.26
N TYR A 38 0.62 5.75 -6.59
CA TYR A 38 1.92 5.93 -7.20
C TYR A 38 2.57 4.59 -7.54
N ILE A 39 2.60 3.67 -6.57
CA ILE A 39 3.09 2.29 -6.75
C ILE A 39 2.34 1.60 -7.90
N GLU A 40 1.02 1.74 -7.97
CA GLU A 40 0.22 1.14 -9.05
C GLU A 40 0.40 1.81 -10.42
N GLN A 41 0.76 3.09 -10.46
CA GLN A 41 1.12 3.76 -11.71
C GLN A 41 2.49 3.34 -12.24
N GLU A 42 3.41 2.97 -11.34
CA GLU A 42 4.74 2.50 -11.68
C GLU A 42 4.85 0.98 -11.49
N PRO A 43 4.65 0.15 -12.54
CA PRO A 43 4.69 -1.30 -12.41
C PRO A 43 6.05 -1.87 -11.97
N ALA A 44 7.11 -1.05 -11.99
CA ALA A 44 8.43 -1.39 -11.47
C ALA A 44 8.60 -1.05 -9.96
N CYS A 45 7.62 -0.36 -9.37
CA CYS A 45 7.64 0.09 -7.98
C CYS A 45 6.91 -0.96 -7.13
N SER A 46 7.66 -1.76 -6.38
CA SER A 46 7.09 -2.75 -5.45
C SER A 46 6.84 -2.18 -4.05
N GLY A 47 7.29 -0.95 -3.79
CA GLY A 47 7.07 -0.25 -2.54
C GLY A 47 7.58 1.19 -2.55
N LEU A 48 7.10 1.98 -1.59
CA LEU A 48 7.39 3.40 -1.42
C LEU A 48 7.57 3.72 0.07
N THR A 49 8.63 4.47 0.39
CA THR A 49 8.84 5.06 1.71
C THR A 49 8.44 6.53 1.67
N LEU A 50 7.51 6.91 2.53
CA LEU A 50 7.07 8.29 2.72
C LEU A 50 8.09 9.09 3.54
N ASP A 51 8.10 10.41 3.37
CA ASP A 51 9.01 11.34 4.07
C ASP A 51 8.90 11.26 5.61
N ASN A 52 7.74 10.85 6.11
CA ASN A 52 7.50 10.63 7.54
C ASN A 52 7.98 9.25 8.05
N GLY A 53 8.71 8.49 7.24
CA GLY A 53 9.27 7.18 7.60
C GLY A 53 8.30 6.01 7.49
N ILE A 54 7.11 6.21 6.92
CA ILE A 54 6.17 5.10 6.67
C ILE A 54 6.59 4.36 5.39
N GLU A 55 6.75 3.06 5.47
CA GLU A 55 7.03 2.19 4.31
C GLU A 55 5.75 1.49 3.85
N ILE A 56 5.56 1.40 2.54
CA ILE A 56 4.39 0.77 1.93
C ILE A 56 4.90 -0.17 0.86
N ASN A 57 4.59 -1.46 0.95
CA ASN A 57 5.01 -2.47 0.00
C ASN A 57 3.81 -3.27 -0.52
N ILE A 58 3.85 -3.72 -1.76
CA ILE A 58 2.88 -4.69 -2.28
C ILE A 58 3.18 -6.03 -1.63
N ALA A 59 2.16 -6.66 -1.04
CA ALA A 59 2.25 -7.97 -0.40
C ALA A 59 1.99 -9.13 -1.38
#